data_AF-A0A496RHH6-F1
#
_entry.id   AF-A0A496RHH6-F1
#
_cell.length_a   1.000
_cell.length_b   1.000
_cell.length_c   1.000
_cell.angle_alpha   90.00
_cell.angle_beta   90.00
_cell.angle_gamma   90.00
#
_symmetry.space_group_name_H-M   'P 1'
#
loop_
_entity.id
_entity.type
_entity.pdbx_description
1 polymer ?
#
loop_
_entity_poly.entity_id
_entity_poly.type
_entity_poly.pdbx_seq_one_letter_code
_entity_poly.pdbx_strand_id
1 'polypeptide(L)'
;MDLVLALKTNNKEKNTKKNQTLILFHYTEYDVAQKIKEEGLRGGHGTHGGLPQEYTEVPTLYLATTILPDSDAERYGNYPLIVEISEDKLRELGGIYYDWANVWILKGEGILIPPEYIRDPNEEFKEGICEPTSWCKAYCPMYEECELVKEERIKEGEYY
;
A
#
# COMPACT_ATOMS: atom_id res chain seq x y z
N MET A 1 15.01 -10.45 42.30
CA MET A 1 14.10 -11.59 42.11
C MET A 1 13.85 -11.66 40.62
N ASP A 2 14.67 -12.45 39.92
CA ASP A 2 14.64 -12.59 38.47
C ASP A 2 13.54 -13.58 38.08
N LEU A 3 12.64 -13.16 37.19
CA LEU A 3 11.67 -14.05 36.56
C LEU A 3 11.84 -13.95 35.05
N VAL A 4 12.77 -14.75 34.52
CA VAL A 4 12.84 -15.09 33.10
C VAL A 4 11.92 -16.30 32.89
N LEU A 5 10.81 -16.11 32.18
CA LEU A 5 10.00 -17.21 31.66
C LEU A 5 10.31 -17.39 30.18
N ALA A 6 11.30 -18.25 29.91
CA ALA A 6 11.44 -18.88 28.61
C ALA A 6 10.44 -20.04 28.52
N LEU A 7 9.47 -19.94 27.61
CA LEU A 7 8.74 -21.09 27.10
C LEU A 7 9.09 -21.27 25.62
N LYS A 8 9.92 -22.28 25.37
CA LYS A 8 10.21 -22.83 24.06
C LYS A 8 9.54 -24.20 23.98
N THR A 9 8.67 -24.41 22.99
CA THR A 9 8.58 -25.65 22.20
C THR A 9 7.61 -25.38 21.04
N ASN A 10 8.15 -25.18 19.83
CA ASN A 10 8.29 -26.20 18.78
C ASN A 10 6.95 -26.81 18.34
N ASN A 11 6.29 -26.13 17.40
CA ASN A 11 5.80 -26.82 16.22
C ASN A 11 6.46 -26.20 14.98
N LYS A 12 7.27 -27.02 14.31
CA LYS A 12 7.69 -26.83 12.93
C LYS A 12 6.44 -26.96 12.06
N GLU A 13 5.73 -25.87 11.88
CA GLU A 13 5.38 -25.50 10.52
C GLU A 13 6.28 -24.31 10.20
N LYS A 14 7.38 -24.59 9.49
CA LYS A 14 7.79 -23.66 8.44
C LYS A 14 6.61 -23.66 7.47
N ASN A 15 5.58 -22.89 7.82
CA ASN A 15 4.69 -22.34 6.84
C ASN A 15 5.67 -21.59 5.93
N THR A 16 5.99 -22.18 4.79
CA THR A 16 6.47 -21.44 3.64
C THR A 16 5.37 -20.41 3.40
N LYS A 17 5.47 -19.28 4.12
CA LYS A 17 4.66 -18.10 3.88
C LYS A 17 4.85 -17.88 2.40
N LYS A 18 3.80 -18.16 1.63
CA LYS A 18 3.76 -17.77 0.23
C LYS A 18 4.18 -16.30 0.23
N ASN A 19 5.19 -15.97 -0.57
CA ASN A 19 5.62 -14.60 -0.77
C ASN A 19 4.40 -13.83 -1.27
N GLN A 20 3.66 -13.22 -0.35
CA GLN A 20 2.34 -12.67 -0.60
C GLN A 20 2.57 -11.28 -1.18
N THR A 21 1.97 -11.03 -2.34
CA THR A 21 1.84 -9.68 -2.87
C THR A 21 0.89 -8.90 -1.96
N LEU A 22 1.36 -7.77 -1.46
CA LEU A 22 0.60 -6.82 -0.65
C LEU A 22 0.07 -5.72 -1.56
N ILE A 23 -1.16 -5.30 -1.28
CA ILE A 23 -1.75 -4.10 -1.87
C ILE A 23 -1.79 -3.06 -0.75
N LEU A 24 -1.01 -2.00 -0.92
CA LEU A 24 -0.87 -0.92 0.05
C LEU A 24 -1.29 0.40 -0.58
N PHE A 25 -1.70 1.34 0.26
CA PHE A 25 -2.19 2.64 -0.16
C PHE A 25 -1.27 3.74 0.36
N HIS A 26 -0.89 4.66 -0.53
CA HIS A 26 -0.18 5.88 -0.20
C HIS A 26 -1.03 7.07 -0.66
N TYR A 27 -1.29 8.01 0.24
CA TYR A 27 -2.05 9.21 -0.07
C TYR A 27 -1.09 10.38 -0.22
N THR A 28 -1.28 11.14 -1.29
CA THR A 28 -0.45 12.30 -1.64
C THR A 28 -1.30 13.34 -2.38
N GLU A 29 -0.72 14.49 -2.73
CA GLU A 29 -1.33 15.47 -3.63
C GLU A 29 -1.21 15.02 -5.10
N TYR A 30 -2.15 15.41 -5.95
CA TYR A 30 -2.21 14.96 -7.35
C TYR A 30 -0.94 15.24 -8.17
N ASP A 31 -0.37 16.45 -8.05
CA ASP A 31 0.84 16.84 -8.77
C ASP A 31 2.09 16.08 -8.27
N VAL A 32 2.13 15.78 -6.98
CA VAL A 32 3.14 14.91 -6.36
C VAL A 32 2.96 13.47 -6.83
N ALA A 33 1.72 13.00 -6.98
CA ALA A 33 1.43 11.66 -7.49
C ALA A 33 2.03 11.44 -8.89
N GLN A 34 1.91 12.44 -9.78
CA GLN A 34 2.50 12.36 -11.12
C GLN A 34 4.02 12.17 -11.07
N LYS A 35 4.71 12.91 -10.20
CA LYS A 35 6.16 12.75 -10.00
C LYS A 35 6.52 11.38 -9.41
N ILE A 36 5.74 10.89 -8.45
CA ILE A 36 5.94 9.57 -7.83
C ILE A 36 5.85 8.44 -8.87
N LYS A 37 4.95 8.54 -9.85
CA LYS A 37 4.86 7.55 -10.93
C LYS A 37 6.09 7.53 -11.84
N GLU A 38 6.74 8.67 -12.04
CA GLU A 38 7.92 8.77 -12.90
C GLU A 38 9.20 8.41 -12.15
N GLU A 39 9.35 8.89 -10.92
CA GLU A 39 10.60 8.85 -10.15
C GLU A 39 10.61 7.82 -9.01
N GLY A 40 9.44 7.27 -8.68
CA GLY A 40 9.23 6.37 -7.56
C GLY A 40 8.84 7.10 -6.27
N LEU A 41 8.38 6.32 -5.29
CA LEU A 41 7.91 6.83 -4.01
C LEU A 41 9.06 6.86 -3.02
N ARG A 42 9.38 8.05 -2.51
CA ARG A 42 10.50 8.30 -1.58
C ARG A 42 10.00 8.55 -0.17
N GLY A 43 10.84 8.19 0.81
CA GLY A 43 10.62 8.62 2.20
C GLY A 43 10.72 10.14 2.31
N GLY A 44 9.70 10.77 2.89
CA GLY A 44 9.67 12.20 3.18
C GLY A 44 9.94 12.50 4.65
N HIS A 45 10.32 13.73 4.97
CA HIS A 45 10.29 14.23 6.35
C HIS A 45 8.87 14.69 6.65
N GLY A 46 8.02 13.77 7.11
CA GLY A 46 6.64 14.05 7.44
C GLY A 46 6.45 14.31 8.93
N THR A 47 5.90 15.47 9.31
CA THR A 47 5.28 15.74 10.63
C THR A 47 3.81 15.30 10.70
N HIS A 48 3.36 14.40 9.81
CA HIS A 48 1.95 14.29 9.47
C HIS A 48 1.26 13.11 10.16
N GLY A 49 0.38 13.46 11.11
CA GLY A 49 -0.75 12.67 11.59
C GLY A 49 -0.42 11.36 12.30
N GLY A 50 -0.22 11.41 13.62
CA GLY A 50 -0.32 10.24 14.50
C GLY A 50 0.97 9.44 14.71
N LEU A 51 2.08 9.76 14.05
CA LEU A 51 3.36 9.18 14.39
C LEU A 51 3.95 9.84 15.65
N PRO A 52 4.56 9.06 16.56
CA PRO A 52 5.31 9.61 17.69
C PRO A 52 6.38 10.59 17.20
N GLN A 53 6.68 11.62 18.00
CA GLN A 53 7.62 12.70 17.64
C GLN A 53 9.02 12.20 17.23
N GLU A 54 9.43 11.01 17.68
CA GLU A 54 10.69 10.37 17.27
C GLU A 54 10.76 9.97 15.77
N TYR A 55 9.65 10.08 15.02
CA TYR A 55 9.57 9.74 13.60
C TYR A 55 9.74 10.97 12.69
N THR A 56 9.81 12.19 13.23
CA THR A 56 9.91 13.42 12.42
C THR A 56 11.33 13.76 11.96
N GLU A 57 12.35 13.20 12.62
CA GLU A 57 13.76 13.49 12.35
C GLU A 57 14.39 12.55 11.30
N VAL A 58 13.68 11.49 10.91
CA VAL A 58 14.15 10.48 9.96
C VAL A 58 13.14 10.38 8.81
N PRO A 59 13.59 10.37 7.54
CA PRO A 59 12.70 10.14 6.42
C PRO A 59 11.87 8.87 6.63
N THR A 60 10.56 9.01 6.53
CA THR A 60 9.61 7.94 6.83
C THR A 60 8.57 7.85 5.72
N LEU A 61 8.28 6.63 5.29
CA LEU A 61 7.22 6.36 4.33
C LEU A 61 6.11 5.56 5.01
N TYR A 62 4.87 6.01 4.83
CA TYR A 62 3.67 5.38 5.36
C TYR A 62 2.86 4.74 4.24
N LEU A 63 2.53 3.46 4.44
CA LEU A 63 1.77 2.64 3.52
C LEU A 63 0.66 1.92 4.29
N ALA A 64 -0.58 2.32 4.07
CA ALA A 64 -1.72 1.70 4.74
C ALA A 64 -2.10 0.39 4.05
N THR A 65 -2.47 -0.66 4.81
CA THR A 65 -3.01 -1.89 4.20
C THR A 65 -4.50 -1.78 3.88
N THR A 66 -5.13 -0.71 4.35
CA THR A 66 -6.53 -0.37 4.12
C THR A 66 -6.63 1.07 3.66
N ILE A 67 -7.67 1.35 2.92
CA ILE A 67 -8.03 2.70 2.52
C ILE A 67 -8.32 3.53 3.78
N LEU A 68 -7.75 4.73 3.84
CA LEU A 68 -8.03 5.70 4.90
C LEU A 68 -9.41 6.33 4.65
N PRO A 69 -10.21 6.60 5.69
CA PRO A 69 -11.42 7.38 5.55
C PRO A 69 -11.09 8.80 5.08
N ASP A 70 -12.02 9.45 4.36
CA ASP A 70 -11.82 10.76 3.72
C ASP A 70 -11.23 11.82 4.66
N SER A 71 -11.67 11.87 5.92
CA SER A 71 -11.16 12.82 6.92
C SER A 71 -9.68 12.65 7.26
N ASP A 72 -9.16 11.43 7.13
CA ASP A 72 -7.74 11.14 7.32
C ASP A 72 -6.99 11.34 6.00
N ALA A 73 -7.56 10.90 4.86
CA ALA A 73 -6.99 11.10 3.53
C ALA A 73 -6.78 12.59 3.18
N GLU A 74 -7.66 13.48 3.66
CA GLU A 74 -7.58 14.94 3.47
C GLU A 74 -6.28 15.52 4.02
N ARG A 75 -5.75 14.93 5.09
CA ARG A 75 -4.50 15.36 5.72
C ARG A 75 -3.27 14.95 4.92
N TYR A 76 -3.44 14.04 3.97
CA TYR A 76 -2.37 13.45 3.15
C TYR A 76 -2.53 13.76 1.66
N GLY A 77 -3.44 14.65 1.26
CA GLY A 77 -3.58 15.11 -0.13
C GLY A 77 -4.69 14.45 -0.94
N ASN A 78 -5.52 13.58 -0.33
CA ASN A 78 -6.71 12.93 -0.92
C ASN A 78 -6.50 12.08 -2.19
N TYR A 79 -5.33 12.07 -2.81
CA TYR A 79 -5.08 11.29 -4.01
C TYR A 79 -4.41 9.97 -3.66
N PRO A 80 -5.13 8.83 -3.75
CA PRO A 80 -4.57 7.53 -3.44
C PRO A 80 -3.71 7.01 -4.60
N LEU A 81 -2.52 6.55 -4.28
CA LEU A 81 -1.70 5.67 -5.09
C LEU A 81 -1.71 4.27 -4.49
N ILE A 82 -1.66 3.26 -5.35
CA ILE A 82 -1.54 1.86 -4.92
C ILE A 82 -0.09 1.43 -5.06
N VAL A 83 0.43 0.78 -4.01
CA VAL A 83 1.73 0.12 -4.01
C VAL A 83 1.49 -1.39 -3.97
N GLU A 84 1.73 -2.06 -5.09
CA GLU A 84 1.64 -3.51 -5.23
C GLU A 84 3.05 -4.10 -5.12
N ILE A 85 3.39 -4.62 -3.95
CA ILE A 85 4.75 -5.07 -3.62
C ILE A 85 4.71 -6.35 -2.78
N SER A 86 5.68 -7.23 -2.94
CA SER A 86 5.75 -8.44 -2.11
C SER A 86 6.20 -8.12 -0.68
N GLU A 87 5.71 -8.89 0.30
CA GLU A 87 6.11 -8.73 1.70
C GLU A 87 7.63 -8.83 1.88
N ASP A 88 8.27 -9.79 1.20
CA ASP A 88 9.72 -9.97 1.27
C ASP A 88 10.45 -8.73 0.74
N LYS A 89 9.98 -8.17 -0.38
CA LYS A 89 10.62 -6.98 -0.96
C LYS A 89 10.44 -5.76 -0.06
N LEU A 90 9.28 -5.63 0.57
CA LEU A 90 9.02 -4.56 1.52
C LEU A 90 9.93 -4.66 2.75
N ARG A 91 10.19 -5.88 3.24
CA ARG A 91 11.15 -6.13 4.33
C ARG A 91 12.60 -5.87 3.91
N GLU A 92 12.98 -6.20 2.69
CA GLU A 92 14.31 -5.84 2.13
C GLU A 92 14.53 -4.33 2.11
N LEU A 93 13.48 -3.55 1.85
CA LEU A 93 13.50 -2.09 1.90
C LEU A 93 13.46 -1.52 3.33
N GLY A 94 13.53 -2.37 4.36
CA GLY A 94 13.48 -1.96 5.76
C GLY A 94 12.06 -1.68 6.27
N GLY A 95 11.03 -2.16 5.57
CA GLY A 95 9.64 -2.05 5.99
C GLY A 95 9.34 -2.83 7.27
N ILE A 96 8.65 -2.18 8.20
CA ILE A 96 8.17 -2.76 9.45
C ILE A 96 6.65 -2.63 9.48
N TYR A 97 5.97 -3.74 9.73
CA TYR A 97 4.52 -3.77 9.90
C TYR A 97 4.13 -3.43 11.34
N TYR A 98 3.13 -2.58 11.50
CA TYR A 98 2.57 -2.18 12.78
C TYR A 98 1.10 -2.59 12.86
N ASP A 99 0.84 -3.67 13.63
CA ASP A 99 -0.49 -4.28 13.77
C ASP A 99 -1.55 -3.29 14.28
N TRP A 100 -1.18 -2.34 15.15
CA TRP A 100 -2.12 -1.42 15.79
C TRP A 100 -2.75 -0.39 14.85
N ALA A 101 -2.11 -0.11 13.72
CA ALA A 101 -2.60 0.83 12.70
C ALA A 101 -2.82 0.17 11.34
N ASN A 102 -2.55 -1.14 11.20
CA ASN A 102 -2.61 -1.86 9.92
C ASN A 102 -1.77 -1.17 8.83
N VAL A 103 -0.51 -0.83 9.17
CA VAL A 103 0.36 -0.03 8.31
C VAL A 103 1.75 -0.59 8.21
N TRP A 104 2.36 -0.38 7.06
CA TRP A 104 3.78 -0.57 6.83
C TRP A 104 4.49 0.77 6.88
N ILE A 105 5.59 0.80 7.64
CA ILE A 105 6.43 1.97 7.78
C ILE A 105 7.84 1.61 7.31
N LEU A 106 8.38 2.37 6.37
CA LEU A 106 9.79 2.31 6.00
C LEU A 106 10.50 3.51 6.64
N LYS A 107 11.63 3.26 7.32
CA LYS A 107 12.45 4.30 7.94
C LYS A 107 13.88 4.28 7.41
N GLY A 108 14.41 5.45 7.11
CA GLY A 108 15.82 5.61 6.79
C GLY A 108 16.08 6.55 5.62
N GLU A 109 17.34 6.97 5.52
CA GLU A 109 17.81 7.73 4.36
C GLU A 109 17.83 6.84 3.11
N GLY A 110 17.44 7.40 1.97
CA GLY A 110 17.49 6.70 0.69
C GLY A 110 16.35 5.70 0.43
N ILE A 111 15.27 5.71 1.21
CA ILE A 111 14.07 4.92 0.89
C ILE A 111 13.55 5.32 -0.48
N LEU A 112 13.43 4.33 -1.35
CA LEU A 112 12.81 4.44 -2.66
C LEU A 112 12.04 3.16 -2.95
N ILE A 113 10.74 3.29 -3.17
CA ILE A 113 9.93 2.28 -3.83
C ILE A 113 9.91 2.63 -5.32
N PRO A 114 10.50 1.77 -6.17
CA PRO A 114 10.56 2.02 -7.59
C PRO A 114 9.17 2.17 -8.26
N PRO A 115 9.08 2.95 -9.36
CA PRO A 115 7.84 3.14 -10.12
C PRO A 115 7.09 1.86 -10.51
N GLU A 116 7.79 0.76 -10.78
CA GLU A 116 7.15 -0.48 -11.23
C GLU A 116 6.20 -1.12 -10.21
N TYR A 117 6.30 -0.71 -8.94
CA TYR A 117 5.40 -1.16 -7.87
C TYR A 117 4.23 -0.21 -7.64
N ILE A 118 4.17 0.91 -8.36
CA ILE A 118 3.22 2.00 -8.12
C ILE A 118 2.17 2.01 -9.23
N ARG A 119 0.90 2.07 -8.83
CA ARG A 119 -0.26 2.14 -9.72
C ARG A 119 -1.06 3.39 -9.38
N ASP A 120 -1.56 4.04 -10.42
CA ASP A 120 -2.50 5.14 -10.29
C ASP A 120 -3.90 4.61 -10.57
N PRO A 121 -4.67 4.30 -9.51
CA PRO A 121 -5.97 3.71 -9.71
C PRO A 121 -6.91 4.67 -10.43
N ASN A 122 -6.75 5.99 -10.38
CA ASN A 122 -7.66 6.92 -11.06
C ASN A 122 -7.41 7.02 -12.58
N GLU A 123 -6.19 6.70 -13.05
CA GLU A 123 -5.92 6.58 -14.48
C GLU A 123 -6.34 5.23 -15.06
N GLU A 124 -6.21 4.17 -14.26
CA GLU A 124 -6.59 2.81 -14.62
C GLU A 124 -8.10 2.55 -14.46
N PHE A 125 -8.76 3.28 -13.56
CA PHE A 125 -10.21 3.26 -13.32
C PHE A 125 -10.89 4.35 -14.18
N LYS A 126 -11.22 3.99 -15.42
CA LYS A 126 -12.00 4.87 -16.31
C LYS A 126 -13.47 4.48 -16.24
N GLU A 127 -14.33 5.45 -15.96
CA GLU A 127 -15.80 5.30 -16.06
C GLU A 127 -16.40 4.20 -15.17
N GLY A 128 -15.85 3.98 -13.97
CA GLY A 128 -16.42 3.01 -13.03
C GLY A 128 -15.96 1.55 -13.24
N ILE A 129 -15.05 1.31 -14.19
CA ILE A 129 -14.68 -0.04 -14.61
C ILE A 129 -13.17 -0.26 -14.43
N CYS A 130 -12.79 -1.38 -13.79
CA CYS A 130 -11.42 -1.88 -13.78
C CYS A 130 -11.34 -3.39 -14.03
N GLU A 131 -10.21 -3.84 -14.59
CA GLU A 131 -9.90 -5.26 -14.75
C GLU A 131 -9.77 -5.95 -13.37
N PRO A 132 -10.18 -7.22 -13.20
CA PRO A 132 -10.30 -7.88 -11.88
C PRO A 132 -8.95 -8.31 -11.27
N THR A 133 -7.95 -7.43 -11.31
CA THR A 133 -6.65 -7.55 -10.66
C THR A 133 -6.79 -7.47 -9.14
N SER A 134 -5.73 -7.88 -8.42
CA SER A 134 -5.66 -7.79 -6.97
C SER A 134 -5.86 -6.36 -6.45
N TRP A 135 -5.36 -5.35 -7.18
CA TRP A 135 -5.51 -3.95 -6.80
C TRP A 135 -6.93 -3.43 -7.05
N CYS A 136 -7.56 -3.76 -8.18
CA CYS A 136 -8.91 -3.33 -8.50
C CYS A 136 -9.91 -3.88 -7.48
N LYS A 137 -9.77 -5.14 -7.06
CA LYS A 137 -10.59 -5.73 -5.98
C LYS A 137 -10.45 -5.01 -4.64
N ALA A 138 -9.29 -4.41 -4.36
CA ALA A 138 -9.04 -3.66 -3.14
C ALA A 138 -9.55 -2.21 -3.22
N TYR A 139 -9.52 -1.60 -4.41
CA TYR A 139 -9.89 -0.20 -4.64
C TYR A 139 -11.37 0.00 -5.00
N CYS A 140 -11.94 -0.92 -5.76
CA CYS A 140 -13.33 -0.90 -6.25
C CYS A 140 -14.39 -0.63 -5.15
N PRO A 141 -14.29 -1.20 -3.93
CA PRO A 141 -15.24 -0.90 -2.85
C PRO A 141 -15.31 0.57 -2.42
N MET A 142 -14.39 1.43 -2.88
CA MET A 142 -14.41 2.87 -2.61
C MET A 142 -15.39 3.68 -3.46
N TYR A 143 -15.80 3.16 -4.61
CA TYR A 143 -16.66 3.89 -5.54
C TYR A 143 -18.01 3.18 -5.62
N GLU A 144 -19.08 3.91 -5.29
CA GLU A 144 -20.45 3.40 -5.43
C GLU A 144 -20.75 2.91 -6.86
N GLU A 145 -20.05 3.50 -7.84
CA GLU A 145 -20.18 3.20 -9.27
C GLU A 145 -19.23 2.10 -9.77
N CYS A 146 -18.45 1.45 -8.90
CA CYS A 146 -17.51 0.44 -9.36
C CYS A 146 -18.18 -0.87 -9.77
N GLU A 147 -18.05 -1.23 -11.05
CA GLU A 147 -18.39 -2.55 -11.56
C GLU A 147 -17.13 -3.34 -11.93
N LEU A 148 -16.87 -4.42 -11.19
CA LEU A 148 -15.88 -5.41 -11.61
C LEU A 148 -16.36 -6.06 -12.91
N VAL A 149 -15.59 -5.94 -13.99
CA VAL A 149 -15.89 -6.65 -15.24
C VAL A 149 -15.99 -8.15 -14.92
N LYS A 150 -17.18 -8.74 -15.04
CA LYS A 150 -17.37 -10.18 -14.88
C LYS A 150 -16.49 -10.88 -15.92
N GLU A 151 -15.68 -11.86 -15.49
CA GLU A 151 -14.72 -12.62 -16.31
C GLU A 151 -15.34 -13.31 -17.56
N GLU A 152 -16.66 -13.25 -17.76
CA GLU A 152 -17.35 -13.87 -18.91
C GLU A 152 -17.33 -13.05 -20.22
N ARG A 153 -16.82 -11.81 -20.24
CA ARG A 153 -16.84 -10.95 -21.45
C ARG A 153 -15.56 -10.94 -22.29
N ILE A 154 -14.55 -11.77 -21.99
CA ILE A 154 -13.46 -12.04 -22.93
C ILE A 154 -13.85 -13.24 -23.80
N LYS A 155 -14.92 -13.08 -24.59
CA LYS A 155 -15.13 -13.87 -25.80
C LYS A 155 -15.35 -12.91 -26.95
N GLU A 156 -14.38 -12.98 -27.86
CA GLU A 156 -14.36 -12.51 -29.25
C GLU A 156 -15.50 -11.59 -29.71
N GLY A 157 -15.12 -10.34 -30.01
CA GLY A 157 -15.64 -9.50 -31.09
C GLY A 157 -17.16 -9.45 -31.30
N GLU A 158 -17.80 -8.38 -30.82
CA GLU A 158 -19.01 -7.84 -31.46
C GLU A 158 -19.17 -6.37 -31.05
N TYR A 159 -18.87 -5.46 -31.99
CA TYR A 159 -19.21 -4.04 -31.91
C TYR A 159 -20.59 -3.85 -32.55
N TYR A 160 -21.48 -3.11 -31.89
CA TYR A 160 -22.64 -2.45 -32.52
C TYR A 160 -22.42 -0.94 -32.51
#